data_AF-A0A069PY70-F1
#
_entry.id   AF-A0A069PY70-F1
#
_cell.length_a   1.000
_cell.length_b   1.000
_cell.length_c   1.000
_cell.angle_alpha   90.00
_cell.angle_beta   90.00
_cell.angle_gamma   90.00
#
_symmetry.space_group_name_H-M   'P 1'
#
loop_
_entity.id
_entity.type
_entity.pdbx_description
1 polymer ?
#
loop_
_entity_poly.entity_id
_entity_poly.type
_entity_poly.pdbx_seq_one_letter_code
_entity_poly.pdbx_strand_id
1 'polypeptide(L)'
;MDCVFCREDGGEVLWSDDVLRVVLADEPDWPGLIRVIWNGHVAEMSDLTDPERSKVMTAVNGVERAMRRVLSPAKVNLASLGNQVPHVHWHVIPRHSNDSRFPLPIWAPRQRTVSEAQLSKRRAQATLLREAVRLELNHAFGQN
;
A
#
# COMPACT_ATOMS: atom_id res chain seq x y z
N MET A 1 20.96 12.64 -2.85
CA MET A 1 19.76 12.24 -3.62
C MET A 1 18.55 12.71 -2.84
N ASP A 2 17.72 13.58 -3.41
CA ASP A 2 16.57 14.20 -2.71
C ASP A 2 15.30 13.33 -2.82
N CYS A 3 15.41 12.05 -2.45
CA CYS A 3 14.28 11.11 -2.51
C CYS A 3 13.79 10.79 -1.09
N VAL A 4 12.51 11.01 -0.82
CA VAL A 4 11.88 10.69 0.47
C VAL A 4 12.00 9.19 0.80
N PHE A 5 11.79 8.30 -0.17
CA PHE A 5 11.90 6.85 0.06
C PHE A 5 13.34 6.33 0.19
N CYS A 6 14.34 7.16 -0.07
CA CYS A 6 15.73 6.84 0.29
C CYS A 6 16.08 7.29 1.71
N ARG A 7 15.35 8.27 2.27
CA ARG A 7 15.63 8.86 3.58
C ARG A 7 14.73 8.33 4.69
N GLU A 8 13.53 7.91 4.33
CA GLU A 8 12.45 7.61 5.26
C GLU A 8 11.72 6.33 4.85
N ASP A 9 11.06 5.71 5.82
CA ASP A 9 10.30 4.47 5.59
C ASP A 9 9.05 4.70 4.72
N GLY A 10 8.47 5.91 4.74
CA GLY A 10 7.27 6.27 3.98
C GLY A 10 5.94 5.89 4.64
N GLY A 11 5.99 5.43 5.90
CA GLY A 11 4.85 5.04 6.74
C GLY A 11 5.27 4.13 7.90
N GLU A 12 4.29 3.57 8.61
CA GLU A 12 4.54 2.54 9.64
C GLU A 12 4.94 1.22 8.97
N VAL A 13 6.15 0.72 9.24
CA VAL A 13 6.63 -0.55 8.66
C VAL A 13 5.83 -1.74 9.23
N LEU A 14 5.15 -2.46 8.33
CA LEU A 14 4.41 -3.68 8.64
C LEU A 14 5.23 -4.94 8.38
N TRP A 15 6.07 -4.90 7.35
CA TRP A 15 6.95 -5.98 6.92
C TRP A 15 8.11 -5.39 6.10
N SER A 16 9.28 -6.00 6.15
CA SER A 16 10.44 -5.61 5.33
C SER A 16 11.41 -6.77 5.17
N ASP A 17 12.17 -6.72 4.09
CA ASP A 17 13.41 -7.48 3.91
C ASP A 17 14.51 -6.59 3.33
N ASP A 18 15.59 -7.21 2.86
CA ASP A 18 16.77 -6.52 2.32
C ASP A 18 16.44 -5.60 1.13
N VAL A 19 15.42 -5.91 0.34
CA VAL A 19 15.20 -5.27 -0.97
C VAL A 19 13.89 -4.51 -1.08
N LEU A 20 12.89 -4.79 -0.25
CA LEU A 20 11.67 -4.01 -0.21
C LEU A 20 11.08 -3.92 1.19
N ARG A 21 10.21 -2.92 1.38
CA ARG A 21 9.40 -2.77 2.59
C ARG A 21 7.94 -2.51 2.27
N VAL A 22 7.08 -2.87 3.21
CA VAL A 22 5.64 -2.67 3.15
C VAL A 22 5.21 -1.82 4.33
N VAL A 23 4.64 -0.66 4.03
CA VAL A 23 4.31 0.35 5.04
C VAL A 23 2.83 0.73 4.99
N LEU A 24 2.22 0.90 6.16
CA LEU A 24 0.93 1.57 6.30
C LEU A 24 1.17 3.08 6.18
N ALA A 25 0.61 3.69 5.14
CA ALA A 25 0.77 5.12 4.90
C ALA A 25 -0.07 5.94 5.88
N ASP A 26 0.49 7.07 6.35
CA ASP A 26 -0.21 8.03 7.19
C ASP A 26 -1.10 8.94 6.33
N GLU A 27 -2.22 8.39 5.87
CA GLU A 27 -3.19 9.06 5.00
C GLU A 27 -4.57 9.07 5.70
N PRO A 28 -4.93 10.15 6.42
CA PRO A 28 -6.12 10.18 7.28
C PRO A 28 -7.45 9.87 6.57
N ASP A 29 -7.56 10.28 5.30
CA ASP A 29 -8.71 10.05 4.43
C ASP A 29 -8.73 8.63 3.81
N TRP A 30 -7.62 7.89 3.89
CA TRP A 30 -7.44 6.55 3.34
C TRP A 30 -6.92 5.53 4.36
N PRO A 31 -7.67 5.25 5.44
CA PRO A 31 -7.25 4.24 6.41
C PRO A 31 -7.02 2.88 5.75
N GLY A 32 -5.83 2.32 5.98
CA GLY A 32 -5.42 1.06 5.37
C GLY A 32 -4.74 1.18 4.01
N LEU A 33 -4.44 2.39 3.52
CA LEU A 33 -3.58 2.57 2.36
C LEU A 33 -2.18 2.04 2.68
N ILE A 34 -1.72 1.08 1.89
CA ILE A 34 -0.38 0.49 2.04
C ILE A 34 0.47 0.88 0.84
N ARG A 35 1.76 1.12 1.08
CA ARG A 35 2.77 1.24 0.05
C ARG A 35 3.72 0.04 0.10
N VAL A 36 3.98 -0.59 -1.04
CA VAL A 36 5.09 -1.53 -1.23
C VAL A 36 6.21 -0.77 -1.90
N ILE A 37 7.34 -0.59 -1.22
CA ILE A 37 8.42 0.33 -1.63
C ILE A 37 9.69 -0.49 -1.86
N TRP A 38 10.29 -0.38 -3.04
CA TRP A 38 11.60 -0.96 -3.32
C TRP A 38 12.67 -0.19 -2.51
N ASN A 39 13.67 -0.86 -1.92
CA ASN A 39 14.65 -0.18 -1.09
C ASN A 39 15.69 0.59 -1.93
N GLY A 40 16.07 0.05 -3.09
CA GLY A 40 16.95 0.74 -4.03
C GLY A 40 16.26 1.93 -4.72
N HIS A 41 17.02 2.96 -5.08
CA HIS A 41 16.49 4.06 -5.89
C HIS A 41 16.44 3.67 -7.36
N VAL A 42 15.26 3.27 -7.82
CA VAL A 42 14.98 2.85 -9.19
C VAL A 42 13.71 3.56 -9.64
N ALA A 43 13.71 4.18 -10.82
CA ALA A 43 12.55 4.95 -11.29
C ALA A 43 11.43 4.04 -11.80
N GLU A 44 11.77 3.10 -12.68
CA GLU A 44 10.78 2.29 -13.39
C GLU A 44 10.79 0.82 -12.97
N MET A 45 9.63 0.17 -13.05
CA MET A 45 9.55 -1.29 -12.88
C MET A 45 10.36 -2.05 -13.96
N SER A 46 10.52 -1.46 -15.15
CA SER A 46 11.32 -2.03 -16.24
C SER A 46 12.83 -2.03 -15.96
N ASP A 47 13.29 -1.19 -15.03
CA ASP A 47 14.70 -1.10 -14.65
C ASP A 47 15.11 -2.17 -13.62
N LEU A 48 14.13 -2.84 -13.01
CA LEU A 48 14.34 -4.02 -12.18
C LEU A 48 14.59 -5.26 -13.06
N THR A 49 15.22 -6.30 -12.52
CA THR A 49 15.28 -7.61 -13.16
C THR A 49 13.93 -8.35 -13.07
N ASP A 50 13.72 -9.38 -13.89
CA ASP A 50 12.50 -10.20 -13.83
C ASP A 50 12.21 -10.81 -12.45
N PRO A 51 13.20 -11.35 -11.71
CA PRO A 51 13.00 -11.83 -10.35
C PRO A 51 12.58 -10.71 -9.38
N GLU A 52 13.18 -9.52 -9.50
CA GLU A 52 12.87 -8.39 -8.62
C GLU A 52 11.46 -7.85 -8.89
N ARG A 53 11.07 -7.69 -10.16
CA ARG A 53 9.68 -7.37 -10.53
C ARG A 53 8.69 -8.38 -9.95
N SER A 54 9.00 -9.67 -10.10
CA SER A 54 8.16 -10.76 -9.59
C SER A 54 8.02 -10.71 -8.08
N LYS A 55 9.10 -10.37 -7.36
CA LYS A 55 9.10 -10.19 -5.92
C LYS A 55 8.22 -9.01 -5.49
N VAL A 56 8.34 -7.85 -6.14
CA VAL A 56 7.48 -6.69 -5.88
C VAL A 56 6.01 -7.06 -6.08
N MET A 57 5.66 -7.71 -7.21
CA MET A 57 4.29 -8.11 -7.48
C MET A 57 3.77 -9.17 -6.52
N THR A 58 4.62 -10.08 -6.04
CA THR A 58 4.28 -11.04 -4.99
C THR A 58 3.90 -10.32 -3.70
N ALA A 59 4.67 -9.30 -3.30
CA ALA A 59 4.35 -8.49 -2.13
C ALA A 59 3.05 -7.69 -2.31
N VAL A 60 2.86 -7.03 -3.45
CA VAL A 60 1.62 -6.30 -3.80
C VAL A 60 0.39 -7.21 -3.69
N ASN A 61 0.47 -8.42 -4.26
CA ASN A 61 -0.63 -9.39 -4.21
C ASN A 61 -0.88 -9.91 -2.78
N GLY A 62 0.17 -10.13 -1.99
CA GLY A 62 0.04 -10.50 -0.57
C GLY A 62 -0.65 -9.43 0.26
N VAL A 63 -0.27 -8.17 0.07
CA VAL A 63 -0.92 -7.02 0.70
C VAL A 63 -2.38 -6.91 0.27
N GLU A 64 -2.69 -7.07 -1.02
CA GLU A 64 -4.08 -7.08 -1.48
C GLU A 64 -4.91 -8.15 -0.78
N ARG A 65 -4.40 -9.39 -0.65
CA ARG A 65 -5.11 -10.48 0.04
C ARG A 65 -5.35 -10.17 1.51
N ALA A 66 -4.33 -9.69 2.22
CA ALA A 66 -4.45 -9.25 3.62
C ALA A 66 -5.51 -8.15 3.75
N MET A 67 -5.45 -7.14 2.88
CA MET A 67 -6.38 -6.02 2.84
C MET A 67 -7.82 -6.47 2.58
N ARG A 68 -8.03 -7.37 1.63
CA ARG A 68 -9.36 -7.91 1.32
C ARG A 68 -9.93 -8.67 2.49
N ARG A 69 -9.12 -9.49 3.16
CA ARG A 69 -9.53 -10.24 4.36
C ARG A 69 -9.88 -9.33 5.52
N VAL A 70 -9.03 -8.35 5.82
CA VAL A 70 -9.17 -7.51 7.02
C VAL A 70 -10.22 -6.42 6.83
N LEU A 71 -10.22 -5.73 5.69
CA LEU A 71 -11.04 -4.52 5.47
C LEU A 71 -12.31 -4.77 4.69
N SER A 72 -12.43 -5.90 3.98
CA SER A 72 -13.56 -6.19 3.07
C SER A 72 -13.96 -5.00 2.19
N PRO A 73 -13.00 -4.37 1.46
CA PRO A 73 -13.30 -3.24 0.60
C PRO A 73 -14.17 -3.69 -0.59
N ALA A 74 -14.92 -2.76 -1.16
CA ALA A 74 -15.68 -2.99 -2.39
C ALA A 74 -14.76 -3.25 -3.59
N LYS A 75 -13.57 -2.62 -3.59
CA LYS A 75 -12.51 -2.82 -4.60
C LYS A 75 -11.15 -2.50 -4.00
N VAL A 76 -10.08 -3.08 -4.55
CA VAL A 76 -8.70 -2.62 -4.31
C VAL A 76 -8.17 -1.89 -5.54
N ASN A 77 -7.55 -0.73 -5.36
CA ASN A 77 -6.78 -0.07 -6.43
C ASN A 77 -5.29 -0.36 -6.23
N LEU A 78 -4.62 -0.68 -7.34
CA LEU A 78 -3.17 -0.90 -7.41
C LEU A 78 -2.60 0.13 -8.39
N ALA A 79 -1.54 0.82 -7.99
CA ALA A 79 -0.88 1.78 -8.87
C ALA A 79 0.59 2.00 -8.50
N SER A 80 1.46 1.99 -9.51
CA SER A 80 2.78 2.60 -9.48
C SER A 80 2.73 3.81 -10.41
N LEU A 81 2.93 5.02 -9.87
CA LEU A 81 2.87 6.27 -10.63
C LEU A 81 4.25 6.92 -10.70
N GLY A 82 4.74 7.47 -9.59
CA GLY A 82 6.11 7.98 -9.50
C GLY A 82 6.37 9.37 -10.08
N ASN A 83 5.36 10.09 -10.60
CA ASN A 83 5.57 11.40 -11.25
C ASN A 83 6.27 12.45 -10.35
N GLN A 84 5.99 12.48 -9.05
CA GLN A 84 6.62 13.41 -8.09
C GLN A 84 7.83 12.79 -7.39
N VAL A 85 7.82 11.47 -7.19
CA VAL A 85 8.89 10.71 -6.54
C VAL A 85 9.19 9.51 -7.45
N PRO A 86 10.14 9.65 -8.40
CA PRO A 86 10.48 8.61 -9.37
C PRO A 86 11.32 7.53 -8.69
N HIS A 87 10.66 6.76 -7.83
CA HIS A 87 11.21 5.67 -7.04
C HIS A 87 10.14 4.58 -7.00
N VAL A 88 10.44 3.34 -7.37
CA VAL A 88 9.47 2.24 -7.44
C VAL A 88 8.74 2.07 -6.10
N HIS A 89 7.45 2.39 -6.12
CA HIS A 89 6.52 2.12 -5.05
C HIS A 89 5.12 1.85 -5.60
N TRP A 90 4.42 0.90 -4.99
CA TRP A 90 3.05 0.55 -5.33
C TRP A 90 2.10 0.98 -4.23
N HIS A 91 1.07 1.72 -4.59
CA HIS A 91 -0.09 1.96 -3.74
C HIS A 91 -1.03 0.75 -3.81
N VAL A 92 -1.40 0.21 -2.64
CA VAL A 92 -2.46 -0.77 -2.47
C VAL A 92 -3.55 -0.12 -1.62
N ILE A 93 -4.71 0.14 -2.21
CA ILE A 93 -5.69 1.07 -1.63
C ILE A 93 -7.06 0.39 -1.45
N PRO A 94 -7.60 0.32 -0.22
CA PRO A 94 -8.94 -0.20 0.02
C PRO A 94 -9.98 0.84 -0.40
N ARG A 95 -10.84 0.49 -1.36
CA ARG A 95 -11.93 1.36 -1.84
C ARG A 95 -13.27 0.90 -1.29
N HIS A 96 -14.05 1.84 -0.80
CA HIS A 96 -15.41 1.59 -0.32
C HIS A 96 -16.39 2.43 -1.15
N SER A 97 -17.58 1.90 -1.41
CA SER A 97 -18.61 2.63 -2.18
C SER A 97 -18.99 3.98 -1.55
N ASN A 98 -18.81 4.09 -0.24
CA ASN A 98 -19.00 5.29 0.57
C ASN A 98 -17.67 5.97 0.98
N ASP A 99 -16.58 5.77 0.25
CA ASP A 99 -15.39 6.62 0.42
C ASP A 99 -15.57 7.99 -0.26
N SER A 100 -14.61 8.90 -0.05
CA SER A 100 -14.74 10.29 -0.46
C SER A 100 -14.76 10.51 -1.98
N ARG A 101 -14.32 9.54 -2.79
CA ARG A 101 -14.10 9.70 -4.24
C ARG A 101 -14.71 8.62 -5.13
N PHE A 102 -15.18 7.51 -4.58
CA PHE A 102 -15.78 6.41 -5.35
C PHE A 102 -16.90 6.92 -6.28
N PRO A 103 -17.00 6.50 -7.56
CA PRO A 103 -16.22 5.46 -8.24
C PRO A 103 -14.90 5.97 -8.88
N LEU A 104 -14.53 7.23 -8.69
CA LEU A 104 -13.33 7.82 -9.30
C LEU A 104 -12.05 7.36 -8.57
N PRO A 105 -10.86 7.51 -9.21
CA PRO A 105 -9.57 7.31 -8.55
C PRO A 105 -9.41 8.19 -7.31
N ILE A 106 -8.53 7.79 -6.38
CA ILE A 106 -8.31 8.54 -5.13
C ILE A 106 -7.68 9.92 -5.33
N TRP A 107 -7.14 10.19 -6.52
CA TRP A 107 -6.56 11.48 -6.90
C TRP A 107 -7.55 12.42 -7.60
N ALA A 108 -8.79 11.97 -7.84
CA ALA A 108 -9.83 12.80 -8.42
C ALA A 108 -10.42 13.80 -7.40
N PRO A 109 -11.19 14.82 -7.83
CA PRO A 109 -11.94 15.68 -6.93
C PRO A 109 -12.89 14.90 -6.01
N ARG A 110 -13.05 15.37 -4.77
CA ARG A 110 -13.93 14.78 -3.76
C ARG A 110 -15.38 14.78 -4.25
N GLN A 111 -16.07 13.64 -4.07
CA GLN A 111 -17.46 13.43 -4.51
C GLN A 111 -18.47 13.53 -3.35
N ARG A 112 -18.04 13.28 -2.11
CA ARG A 112 -18.90 13.30 -0.92
C ARG A 112 -18.11 13.53 0.36
N THR A 113 -18.79 13.96 1.42
CA THR A 113 -18.26 13.99 2.78
C THR A 113 -18.27 12.58 3.39
N VAL A 114 -17.27 12.25 4.21
CA VAL A 114 -17.21 10.99 4.98
C VAL A 114 -17.19 11.40 6.44
N SER A 115 -18.02 10.78 7.28
CA SER A 115 -18.10 11.18 8.68
C SER A 115 -16.86 10.73 9.46
N GLU A 116 -16.50 11.49 10.49
CA GLU A 116 -15.38 11.15 11.36
C GLU A 116 -15.58 9.78 12.05
N ALA A 117 -16.82 9.45 12.42
CA ALA A 117 -17.17 8.14 12.96
C ALA A 117 -16.86 6.99 11.96
N GLN A 118 -17.12 7.20 10.66
CA GLN A 118 -16.79 6.22 9.62
C GLN A 118 -15.27 6.08 9.43
N LEU A 119 -14.54 7.20 9.39
CA LEU A 119 -13.08 7.18 9.27
C LEU A 119 -12.43 6.53 10.49
N SER A 120 -12.90 6.85 11.70
CA SER A 120 -12.42 6.24 12.94
C SER A 120 -12.64 4.73 12.97
N LYS A 121 -13.81 4.25 12.54
CA LYS A 121 -14.08 2.81 12.42
C LYS A 121 -13.09 2.13 11.45
N ARG A 122 -12.83 2.75 10.30
CA ARG A 122 -11.87 2.21 9.32
C ARG A 122 -10.43 2.24 9.83
N ARG A 123 -10.02 3.29 10.55
CA ARG A 123 -8.69 3.35 11.21
C ARG A 123 -8.53 2.25 12.25
N ALA A 124 -9.53 2.04 13.11
CA ALA A 124 -9.51 0.94 14.07
C ALA A 124 -9.35 -0.43 13.38
N GLN A 125 -10.07 -0.66 12.28
CA GLN A 125 -9.96 -1.90 11.50
C GLN A 125 -8.58 -2.03 10.80
N ALA A 126 -8.00 -0.92 10.33
CA ALA A 126 -6.69 -0.91 9.68
C ALA A 126 -5.55 -1.34 10.61
N THR A 127 -5.69 -1.19 11.93
CA THR A 127 -4.68 -1.70 12.90
C THR A 127 -4.45 -3.21 12.80
N LEU A 128 -5.47 -3.97 12.33
CA LEU A 128 -5.39 -5.41 12.14
C LEU A 128 -4.58 -5.80 10.88
N LEU A 129 -4.25 -4.84 10.02
CA LEU A 129 -3.46 -5.11 8.81
C LEU A 129 -2.04 -5.55 9.12
N ARG A 130 -1.45 -5.07 10.21
CA ARG A 130 -0.06 -5.40 10.59
C ARG A 130 0.18 -6.91 10.59
N GLU A 131 -0.62 -7.63 11.36
CA GLU A 131 -0.47 -9.08 11.48
C GLU A 131 -0.89 -9.81 10.18
N ALA A 132 -1.98 -9.34 9.56
CA ALA A 132 -2.48 -9.96 8.33
C ALA A 132 -1.49 -9.85 7.16
N VAL A 133 -0.82 -8.71 7.00
CA VAL A 133 0.22 -8.48 5.99
C VAL A 133 1.44 -9.31 6.30
N ARG A 134 1.91 -9.30 7.56
CA ARG A 134 3.06 -10.09 7.99
C ARG A 134 2.88 -11.58 7.66
N LEU A 135 1.73 -12.16 8.01
CA LEU A 135 1.42 -13.57 7.72
C LEU A 135 1.38 -13.86 6.21
N GLU A 136 0.76 -13.00 5.39
CA GLU A 136 0.69 -13.19 3.95
C GLU A 136 2.07 -13.14 3.28
N LEU A 137 2.94 -12.22 3.71
CA LEU A 137 4.26 -12.04 3.11
C LEU A 137 5.25 -13.10 3.60
N ASN A 138 5.19 -13.49 4.87
CA ASN A 138 5.95 -14.61 5.40
C ASN A 138 5.64 -15.91 4.66
N HIS A 139 4.36 -16.20 4.44
CA HIS A 139 3.93 -17.34 3.64
C HIS A 139 4.39 -17.22 2.17
N ALA A 140 4.22 -16.05 1.55
CA ALA A 140 4.58 -15.85 0.14
C ALA A 140 6.09 -15.95 -0.14
N PHE A 141 6.93 -15.62 0.85
CA PHE A 141 8.39 -15.65 0.72
C PHE A 141 9.06 -16.80 1.49
N GLY A 142 8.28 -17.73 2.05
CA GLY A 142 8.80 -18.90 2.75
C GLY A 142 9.56 -18.60 4.04
N GLN A 143 9.25 -17.48 4.69
CA GLN A 143 9.83 -17.09 5.99
C GLN A 143 8.85 -17.49 7.10
N ASN A 144 9.03 -18.67 7.69
CA ASN A 144 8.27 -19.10 8.88
C ASN A 144 8.89 -18.52 10.16
#